data_AF-A0AB39Y3W6-F1
#
_entry.id   AF-A0AB39Y3W6-F1
#
_cell.length_a   1.000
_cell.length_b   1.000
_cell.length_c   1.000
_cell.angle_alpha   90.00
_cell.angle_beta   90.00
_cell.angle_gamma   90.00
#
_symmetry.space_group_name_H-M   'P 1'
#
loop_
_entity.id
_entity.type
_entity.pdbx_description
1 polymer ?
#
loop_
_entity_poly.entity_id
_entity_poly.type
_entity_poly.pdbx_seq_one_letter_code
_entity_poly.pdbx_strand_id
1 'polypeptide(L)'
;MSSTLRAPAPAPAATPAPAEEAASPHARRFGLPVATCLVMGNIVGGGIFLLPASVAPFGTISLVAFGVLTAGAIALALVFGRLAQRLPQTGGPYVYARAAFGDFAGFLAAWSYWITAWVSNAALAVAAVGYLAVLFPAIGDHKAAMCLAALLVQWLPALANLAGTRYVGTVQLVATVLKFAPLLLVAVGGLFFFDPANLGPFQATGQSPVGAVSAAAAILLFSYLGVESAAVSAGEVRDPARNVGRATILGTAGAAVVYLLGTLSVFGLVSHEKLVSSEAPFTDAVNAMFSADGGAGGTWGGTLVACAAVISMLGALNGWTLLSAQTPYAAARDGLFPKVFETKKRGVPVAGVLVTAVLASGLTIYNYTLGSDGVFEVLVLVTTFTATVPYLLATAAQIYFLLSGQSERVHRGRLVRDGVLAGLAFAFSMWLVAGSGYAAVYQGVLFLFAGVLVYAAMSARKHRAGHRVTA
;
A
#
# COMPACT_ATOMS: atom_id res chain seq x y z
N MET A 1 -12.36 -68.67 11.42
CA MET A 1 -11.77 -67.55 10.64
C MET A 1 -12.90 -66.65 10.19
N SER A 2 -13.15 -65.54 10.88
CA SER A 2 -14.12 -64.51 10.47
C SER A 2 -13.42 -63.17 10.61
N SER A 3 -13.11 -62.55 9.48
CA SER A 3 -12.48 -61.24 9.36
C SER A 3 -13.59 -60.20 9.24
N THR A 4 -13.88 -59.49 10.33
CA THR A 4 -14.77 -58.33 10.32
C THR A 4 -13.95 -57.07 10.02
N LEU A 5 -13.98 -56.64 8.76
CA LEU A 5 -13.47 -55.35 8.33
C LEU A 5 -14.25 -54.23 9.02
N ARG A 6 -13.58 -53.51 9.92
CA ARG A 6 -14.12 -52.34 10.62
C ARG A 6 -14.15 -51.14 9.66
N ALA A 7 -15.32 -50.57 9.42
CA ALA A 7 -15.48 -49.36 8.59
C ALA A 7 -14.68 -48.18 9.20
N PRO A 8 -14.11 -47.28 8.38
CA PRO A 8 -13.40 -46.11 8.89
C PRO A 8 -14.38 -45.15 9.57
N ALA A 9 -13.96 -44.62 10.73
CA ALA A 9 -14.75 -43.66 11.50
C ALA A 9 -15.02 -42.38 10.67
N PRO A 10 -16.21 -41.77 10.78
CA PRO A 10 -16.51 -40.52 10.08
C PRO A 10 -15.56 -39.42 10.54
N ALA A 11 -15.04 -38.65 9.58
CA ALA A 11 -14.20 -37.50 9.84
C ALA A 11 -14.90 -36.52 10.81
N PRO A 12 -14.19 -35.91 11.77
CA PRO A 12 -14.80 -34.94 12.68
C PRO A 12 -15.41 -33.79 11.88
N ALA A 13 -16.69 -33.53 12.14
CA ALA A 13 -17.44 -32.46 11.50
C ALA A 13 -16.68 -31.13 11.65
N ALA A 14 -16.49 -30.44 10.53
CA ALA A 14 -15.93 -29.10 10.52
C ALA A 14 -16.71 -28.22 11.50
N THR A 15 -15.99 -27.59 12.44
CA THR A 15 -16.58 -26.66 13.39
C THR A 15 -17.32 -25.58 12.61
N PRO A 16 -18.60 -25.31 12.86
CA PRO A 16 -19.31 -24.26 12.16
C PRO A 16 -18.55 -22.94 12.36
N ALA A 17 -18.29 -22.24 11.27
CA ALA A 17 -17.73 -20.90 11.30
C ALA A 17 -18.57 -20.05 12.29
N PRO A 18 -17.95 -19.23 13.15
CA PRO A 18 -18.69 -18.41 14.11
C PRO A 18 -19.73 -17.58 13.34
N ALA A 19 -20.98 -17.68 13.80
CA ALA A 19 -22.14 -17.05 13.18
C ALA A 19 -21.85 -15.57 12.91
N GLU A 20 -21.93 -15.21 11.65
CA GLU A 20 -21.80 -13.85 11.14
C GLU A 20 -22.81 -12.97 11.88
N GLU A 21 -22.31 -11.97 12.60
CA GLU A 21 -23.13 -10.89 13.13
C GLU A 21 -23.79 -10.23 11.92
N ALA A 22 -25.05 -10.60 11.66
CA ALA A 22 -25.78 -10.22 10.46
C ALA A 22 -25.61 -8.73 10.20
N ALA A 23 -24.86 -8.40 9.15
CA ALA A 23 -24.52 -7.03 8.83
C ALA A 23 -25.81 -6.22 8.71
N SER A 24 -25.99 -5.24 9.62
CA SER A 24 -27.18 -4.41 9.64
C SER A 24 -27.45 -3.81 8.24
N PRO A 25 -28.70 -3.57 7.84
CA PRO A 25 -29.04 -2.99 6.52
C PRO A 25 -28.33 -1.67 6.21
N HIS A 26 -27.76 -0.99 7.22
CA HIS A 26 -26.98 0.24 7.12
C HIS A 26 -25.46 0.04 6.93
N ALA A 27 -24.95 -1.19 6.82
CA ALA A 27 -23.52 -1.48 6.70
C ALA A 27 -22.94 -1.29 5.29
N ARG A 28 -23.76 -1.39 4.23
CA ARG A 28 -23.30 -1.33 2.82
C ARG A 28 -23.46 0.07 2.22
N ARG A 29 -22.59 1.00 2.64
CA ARG A 29 -22.71 2.43 2.33
C ARG A 29 -22.01 2.86 1.04
N PHE A 30 -21.06 2.10 0.52
CA PHE A 30 -20.24 2.55 -0.61
C PHE A 30 -20.79 2.04 -1.94
N GLY A 31 -21.43 2.92 -2.71
CA GLY A 31 -21.68 2.68 -4.14
C GLY A 31 -20.38 2.65 -4.95
N LEU A 32 -20.46 2.25 -6.22
CA LEU A 32 -19.31 2.19 -7.12
C LEU A 32 -18.47 3.49 -7.16
N PRO A 33 -19.06 4.70 -7.24
CA PRO A 33 -18.28 5.94 -7.23
C PRO A 33 -17.48 6.12 -5.92
N VAL A 34 -18.12 5.87 -4.78
CA VAL A 34 -17.48 6.01 -3.46
C VAL A 34 -16.36 4.98 -3.29
N ALA A 35 -16.59 3.73 -3.68
CA ALA A 35 -15.56 2.69 -3.65
C ALA A 35 -14.40 3.00 -4.61
N THR A 36 -14.68 3.60 -5.78
CA THR A 36 -13.65 4.04 -6.73
C THR A 36 -12.81 5.17 -6.14
N CYS A 37 -13.46 6.17 -5.53
CA CYS A 37 -12.78 7.25 -4.82
C CYS A 37 -11.97 6.75 -3.62
N LEU A 38 -12.44 5.70 -2.93
CA LEU A 38 -11.69 5.05 -1.84
C LEU A 38 -10.40 4.43 -2.36
N VAL A 39 -10.47 3.66 -3.44
CA VAL A 39 -9.26 3.08 -4.07
C VAL A 39 -8.34 4.19 -4.55
N MET A 40 -8.85 5.11 -5.34
CA MET A 40 -8.06 6.21 -5.90
C MET A 40 -7.44 7.07 -4.78
N GLY A 41 -8.17 7.35 -3.71
CA GLY A 41 -7.69 8.15 -2.58
C GLY A 41 -6.68 7.44 -1.69
N ASN A 42 -6.67 6.10 -1.65
CA ASN A 42 -5.63 5.34 -0.94
C ASN A 42 -4.37 5.17 -1.78
N ILE A 43 -4.53 5.00 -3.09
CA ILE A 43 -3.42 5.01 -4.05
C ILE A 43 -2.76 6.39 -4.06
N VAL A 44 -3.55 7.45 -4.27
CA VAL A 44 -3.12 8.87 -4.25
C VAL A 44 -2.84 9.30 -2.83
N GLY A 45 -1.67 8.96 -2.32
CA GLY A 45 -1.18 9.32 -0.99
C GLY A 45 -0.04 10.34 -1.02
N GLY A 46 0.83 10.28 -0.02
CA GLY A 46 2.04 11.12 0.03
C GLY A 46 3.17 10.68 -0.89
N GLY A 47 3.21 9.38 -1.25
CA GLY A 47 4.30 8.83 -2.06
C GLY A 47 4.50 9.55 -3.38
N ILE A 48 3.42 9.90 -4.07
CA ILE A 48 3.47 10.55 -5.39
C ILE A 48 4.26 11.84 -5.41
N PHE A 49 4.24 12.60 -4.32
CA PHE A 49 4.89 13.89 -4.25
C PHE A 49 6.42 13.79 -4.27
N LEU A 50 7.02 12.66 -3.92
CA LEU A 50 8.48 12.46 -4.03
C LEU A 50 8.90 11.58 -5.21
N LEU A 51 8.00 10.78 -5.78
CA LEU A 51 8.38 9.83 -6.83
C LEU A 51 9.16 10.44 -8.00
N PRO A 52 8.82 11.62 -8.54
CA PRO A 52 9.57 12.15 -9.67
C PRO A 52 11.06 12.30 -9.35
N ALA A 53 11.39 12.76 -8.14
CA ALA A 53 12.77 12.83 -7.68
C ALA A 53 13.37 11.43 -7.48
N SER A 54 12.64 10.51 -6.85
CA SER A 54 13.15 9.13 -6.60
C SER A 54 13.38 8.30 -7.87
N VAL A 55 12.70 8.61 -8.98
CA VAL A 55 12.86 7.88 -10.25
C VAL A 55 13.63 8.66 -11.32
N ALA A 56 13.86 9.96 -11.12
CA ALA A 56 14.73 10.75 -11.97
C ALA A 56 16.14 10.13 -12.14
N PRO A 57 16.79 9.54 -11.12
CA PRO A 57 18.09 8.88 -11.29
C PRO A 57 18.14 7.78 -12.34
N PHE A 58 16.99 7.23 -12.76
CA PHE A 58 16.92 6.22 -13.82
C PHE A 58 16.82 6.84 -15.22
N GLY A 59 16.46 8.12 -15.33
CA GLY A 59 16.18 8.82 -16.58
C GLY A 59 14.71 8.68 -17.01
N THR A 60 14.40 9.13 -18.23
CA THR A 60 13.01 9.09 -18.74
C THR A 60 12.49 7.67 -19.01
N ILE A 61 13.35 6.64 -18.99
CA ILE A 61 12.96 5.22 -18.97
C ILE A 61 12.07 4.85 -17.76
N SER A 62 12.13 5.63 -16.68
CA SER A 62 11.21 5.50 -15.55
C SER A 62 9.73 5.70 -15.94
N LEU A 63 9.44 6.48 -16.98
CA LEU A 63 8.07 6.64 -17.52
C LEU A 63 7.61 5.36 -18.23
N VAL A 64 8.53 4.64 -18.89
CA VAL A 64 8.24 3.31 -19.46
C VAL A 64 7.98 2.31 -18.34
N ALA A 65 8.80 2.34 -17.27
CA ALA A 65 8.57 1.53 -16.08
C ALA A 65 7.20 1.81 -15.45
N PHE A 66 6.79 3.09 -15.43
CA PHE A 66 5.47 3.49 -14.98
C PHE A 66 4.35 2.83 -15.79
N GLY A 67 4.43 2.87 -17.12
CA GLY A 67 3.43 2.25 -18.00
C GLY A 67 3.34 0.73 -17.83
N VAL A 68 4.48 0.04 -17.74
CA VAL A 68 4.53 -1.41 -17.47
C VAL A 68 3.94 -1.73 -16.10
N LEU A 69 4.27 -0.93 -15.09
CA LEU A 69 3.73 -1.05 -13.74
C LEU A 69 2.21 -0.86 -13.71
N THR A 70 1.68 0.15 -14.41
CA THR A 70 0.23 0.38 -14.53
C THR A 70 -0.47 -0.85 -15.10
N ALA A 71 0.08 -1.46 -16.14
CA ALA A 71 -0.50 -2.67 -16.74
C ALA A 71 -0.54 -3.84 -15.73
N GLY A 72 0.54 -4.04 -14.97
CA GLY A 72 0.59 -5.05 -13.91
C GLY A 72 -0.35 -4.76 -12.74
N ALA A 73 -0.47 -3.51 -12.31
CA ALA A 73 -1.42 -3.09 -11.27
C ALA A 73 -2.88 -3.31 -11.72
N ILE A 74 -3.20 -3.07 -12.99
CA ILE A 74 -4.51 -3.40 -13.57
C ILE A 74 -4.74 -4.91 -13.63
N ALA A 75 -3.72 -5.71 -13.93
CA ALA A 75 -3.83 -7.18 -13.88
C ALA A 75 -4.13 -7.66 -12.44
N LEU A 76 -3.46 -7.11 -11.43
CA LEU A 76 -3.76 -7.35 -10.01
C LEU A 76 -5.19 -6.92 -9.65
N ALA A 77 -5.62 -5.74 -10.09
CA ALA A 77 -6.98 -5.24 -9.91
C ALA A 77 -8.05 -6.22 -10.45
N LEU A 78 -7.80 -6.76 -11.64
CA LEU A 78 -8.66 -7.76 -12.27
C LEU A 78 -8.72 -9.05 -11.44
N VAL A 79 -7.58 -9.52 -10.91
CA VAL A 79 -7.52 -10.69 -10.03
C VAL A 79 -8.30 -10.45 -8.74
N PHE A 80 -8.10 -9.31 -8.08
CA PHE A 80 -8.88 -8.96 -6.88
C PHE A 80 -10.38 -8.88 -7.18
N GLY A 81 -10.76 -8.37 -8.35
CA GLY A 81 -12.16 -8.40 -8.80
C GLY A 81 -12.74 -9.81 -8.89
N ARG A 82 -11.96 -10.80 -9.34
CA ARG A 82 -12.41 -12.21 -9.39
C ARG A 82 -12.43 -12.87 -8.03
N LEU A 83 -11.47 -12.56 -7.18
CA LEU A 83 -11.45 -13.06 -5.81
C LEU A 83 -12.63 -12.48 -5.00
N ALA A 84 -12.94 -11.19 -5.16
CA ALA A 84 -14.08 -10.56 -4.52
C ALA A 84 -15.44 -11.09 -5.02
N GLN A 85 -15.53 -11.59 -6.27
CA GLN A 85 -16.71 -12.31 -6.75
C GLN A 85 -16.93 -13.64 -6.01
N ARG A 86 -15.84 -14.33 -5.67
CA ARG A 86 -15.87 -15.64 -5.01
C ARG A 86 -16.03 -15.53 -3.49
N LEU A 87 -15.29 -14.58 -2.91
CA LEU A 87 -15.18 -14.33 -1.49
C LEU A 87 -15.49 -12.85 -1.23
N PRO A 88 -16.78 -12.44 -1.30
CA PRO A 88 -17.22 -11.05 -1.15
C PRO A 88 -17.20 -10.55 0.31
N GLN A 89 -16.29 -11.07 1.12
CA GLN A 89 -16.17 -10.75 2.54
C GLN A 89 -14.99 -9.79 2.80
N THR A 90 -15.13 -8.99 3.87
CA THR A 90 -14.10 -8.05 4.33
C THR A 90 -12.81 -8.77 4.69
N GLY A 91 -11.67 -8.18 4.33
CA GLY A 91 -10.33 -8.69 4.68
C GLY A 91 -9.37 -8.87 3.49
N GLY A 92 -9.88 -8.79 2.25
CA GLY A 92 -9.04 -8.72 1.05
C GLY A 92 -7.98 -9.83 0.96
N PRO A 93 -6.69 -9.50 0.71
CA PRO A 93 -5.63 -10.51 0.52
C PRO A 93 -5.51 -11.52 1.67
N TYR A 94 -5.74 -11.10 2.91
CA TYR A 94 -5.71 -11.97 4.09
C TYR A 94 -6.72 -13.12 3.97
N VAL A 95 -7.96 -12.78 3.62
CA VAL A 95 -9.05 -13.75 3.46
C VAL A 95 -8.77 -14.71 2.32
N TYR A 96 -8.31 -14.19 1.18
CA TYR A 96 -8.06 -15.00 -0.01
C TYR A 96 -6.97 -16.04 0.25
N ALA A 97 -5.87 -15.64 0.90
CA ALA A 97 -4.78 -16.53 1.28
C ALA A 97 -5.25 -17.60 2.29
N ARG A 98 -6.01 -17.19 3.32
CA ARG A 98 -6.53 -18.12 4.34
C ARG A 98 -7.50 -19.14 3.75
N ALA A 99 -8.39 -18.71 2.88
CA ALA A 99 -9.38 -19.59 2.26
C ALA A 99 -8.74 -20.63 1.31
N ALA A 100 -7.68 -20.27 0.60
CA ALA A 100 -7.00 -21.18 -0.32
C ALA A 100 -5.98 -22.12 0.37
N PHE A 101 -5.24 -21.61 1.36
CA PHE A 101 -4.04 -22.28 1.89
C PHE A 101 -4.05 -22.46 3.43
N GLY A 102 -5.09 -22.04 4.13
CA GLY A 102 -5.26 -22.21 5.57
C GLY A 102 -4.62 -21.10 6.43
N ASP A 103 -4.65 -21.33 7.74
CA ASP A 103 -4.36 -20.33 8.77
C ASP A 103 -2.95 -19.71 8.67
N PHE A 104 -1.92 -20.48 8.31
CA PHE A 104 -0.55 -19.97 8.21
C PHE A 104 -0.38 -18.97 7.05
N ALA A 105 -0.93 -19.26 5.88
CA ALA A 105 -0.88 -18.36 4.73
C ALA A 105 -1.70 -17.08 4.99
N GLY A 106 -2.85 -17.22 5.65
CA GLY A 106 -3.61 -16.08 6.17
C GLY A 106 -2.76 -15.22 7.10
N PHE A 107 -2.14 -15.84 8.12
CA PHE A 107 -1.24 -15.13 9.03
C PHE A 107 -0.11 -14.41 8.28
N LEU A 108 0.55 -15.07 7.34
CA LEU A 108 1.67 -14.48 6.58
C LEU A 108 1.21 -13.28 5.75
N ALA A 109 0.04 -13.36 5.10
CA ALA A 109 -0.55 -12.23 4.38
C ALA A 109 -0.84 -11.05 5.31
N ALA A 110 -1.46 -11.30 6.48
CA ALA A 110 -1.77 -10.26 7.46
C ALA A 110 -0.49 -9.66 8.09
N TRP A 111 0.50 -10.48 8.41
CA TRP A 111 1.77 -10.07 9.00
C TRP A 111 2.59 -9.21 8.03
N SER A 112 2.71 -9.66 6.77
CA SER A 112 3.40 -8.91 5.73
C SER A 112 2.70 -7.58 5.43
N TYR A 113 1.37 -7.57 5.32
CA TYR A 113 0.61 -6.34 5.12
C TYR A 113 0.70 -5.36 6.29
N TRP A 114 0.74 -5.88 7.53
CA TRP A 114 1.00 -5.03 8.70
C TRP A 114 2.39 -4.40 8.65
N ILE A 115 3.41 -5.14 8.19
CA ILE A 115 4.76 -4.61 7.94
C ILE A 115 4.72 -3.49 6.91
N THR A 116 4.09 -3.75 5.76
CA THR A 116 3.88 -2.76 4.71
C THR A 116 3.29 -1.46 5.28
N ALA A 117 2.28 -1.56 6.14
CA ALA A 117 1.61 -0.39 6.68
C ALA A 117 2.51 0.45 7.61
N TRP A 118 3.23 -0.14 8.57
CA TRP A 118 4.06 0.65 9.49
C TRP A 118 5.35 1.17 8.82
N VAL A 119 5.92 0.45 7.85
CA VAL A 119 7.06 0.96 7.05
C VAL A 119 6.59 2.10 6.13
N SER A 120 5.40 1.99 5.51
CA SER A 120 4.81 3.07 4.71
C SER A 120 4.58 4.34 5.53
N ASN A 121 4.16 4.20 6.78
CA ASN A 121 4.00 5.36 7.67
C ASN A 121 5.33 6.09 7.89
N ALA A 122 6.43 5.36 8.09
CA ALA A 122 7.75 5.97 8.19
C ALA A 122 8.14 6.67 6.86
N ALA A 123 7.88 6.05 5.71
CA ALA A 123 8.18 6.62 4.39
C ALA A 123 7.41 7.93 4.14
N LEU A 124 6.10 7.94 4.44
CA LEU A 124 5.25 9.12 4.31
C LEU A 124 5.66 10.25 5.25
N ALA A 125 6.10 9.92 6.47
CA ALA A 125 6.61 10.90 7.42
C ALA A 125 7.90 11.55 6.90
N VAL A 126 8.83 10.77 6.36
CA VAL A 126 10.06 11.28 5.71
C VAL A 126 9.72 12.16 4.51
N ALA A 127 8.78 11.74 3.67
CA ALA A 127 8.34 12.53 2.53
C ALA A 127 7.76 13.90 2.93
N ALA A 128 7.02 13.93 4.04
CA ALA A 128 6.46 15.18 4.57
C ALA A 128 7.53 16.15 5.07
N VAL A 129 8.68 15.65 5.53
CA VAL A 129 9.78 16.52 5.97
C VAL A 129 10.35 17.33 4.82
N GLY A 130 10.53 16.74 3.63
CA GLY A 130 11.02 17.47 2.46
C GLY A 130 10.13 18.67 2.09
N TYR A 131 8.81 18.48 2.17
CA TYR A 131 7.85 19.57 1.97
C TYR A 131 7.75 20.53 3.16
N LEU A 132 7.94 20.07 4.40
CA LEU A 132 8.03 20.95 5.57
C LEU A 132 9.28 21.83 5.53
N ALA A 133 10.40 21.35 4.99
CA ALA A 133 11.62 22.13 4.84
C ALA A 133 11.43 23.29 3.85
N VAL A 134 10.53 23.17 2.86
CA VAL A 134 10.13 24.31 2.01
C VAL A 134 9.41 25.39 2.82
N LEU A 135 8.54 24.99 3.76
CA LEU A 135 7.74 25.91 4.57
C LEU A 135 8.53 26.52 5.72
N PHE A 136 9.43 25.73 6.30
CA PHE A 136 10.26 26.07 7.45
C PHE A 136 11.71 25.61 7.17
N PRO A 137 12.51 26.42 6.45
CA PRO A 137 13.87 26.04 6.04
C PRO A 137 14.78 25.55 7.19
N ALA A 138 14.60 26.11 8.38
CA ALA A 138 15.33 25.71 9.60
C ALA A 138 15.17 24.22 9.98
N ILE A 139 14.13 23.54 9.48
CA ILE A 139 13.96 22.08 9.68
C ILE A 139 14.98 21.29 8.85
N GLY A 140 15.28 21.75 7.63
CA GLY A 140 16.18 21.06 6.70
C GLY A 140 17.66 21.14 7.08
N ASP A 141 18.04 22.11 7.90
CA ASP A 141 19.45 22.36 8.25
C ASP A 141 20.07 21.27 9.14
N HIS A 142 19.23 20.49 9.85
CA HIS A 142 19.71 19.54 10.85
C HIS A 142 18.94 18.21 10.79
N LYS A 143 19.64 17.09 10.60
CA LYS A 143 19.05 15.74 10.60
C LYS A 143 18.21 15.44 11.86
N ALA A 144 18.58 16.00 13.02
CA ALA A 144 17.81 15.88 14.25
C ALA A 144 16.46 16.61 14.18
N ALA A 145 16.42 17.80 13.58
CA ALA A 145 15.18 18.57 13.38
C ALA A 145 14.28 17.87 12.36
N MET A 146 14.84 17.38 11.26
CA MET A 146 14.14 16.54 10.28
C MET A 146 13.53 15.29 10.92
N CYS A 147 14.31 14.58 11.75
CA CYS A 147 13.83 13.40 12.48
C CYS A 147 12.67 13.76 13.42
N LEU A 148 12.81 14.82 14.22
CA LEU A 148 11.75 15.29 15.11
C LEU A 148 10.48 15.68 14.33
N ALA A 149 10.63 16.38 13.20
CA ALA A 149 9.51 16.73 12.33
C ALA A 149 8.79 15.48 11.79
N ALA A 150 9.53 14.46 11.31
CA ALA A 150 8.96 13.19 10.87
C ALA A 150 8.21 12.46 12.01
N LEU A 151 8.78 12.44 13.23
CA LEU A 151 8.13 11.88 14.41
C LEU A 151 6.82 12.62 14.73
N LEU A 152 6.81 13.95 14.71
CA LEU A 152 5.61 14.74 14.95
C LEU A 152 4.54 14.48 13.89
N VAL A 153 4.94 14.47 12.61
CA VAL A 153 4.04 14.21 11.48
C VAL A 153 3.37 12.84 11.58
N GLN A 154 4.07 11.78 12.01
CA GLN A 154 3.45 10.45 12.17
C GLN A 154 2.58 10.33 13.44
N TRP A 155 2.99 10.97 14.55
CA TRP A 155 2.28 10.83 15.82
C TRP A 155 0.99 11.64 15.86
N LEU A 156 0.92 12.77 15.16
CA LEU A 156 -0.29 13.60 15.07
C LEU A 156 -1.51 12.78 14.60
N PRO A 157 -1.49 12.08 13.45
CA PRO A 157 -2.57 11.18 13.04
C PRO A 157 -2.77 9.98 13.97
N ALA A 158 -1.71 9.41 14.55
CA ALA A 158 -1.83 8.27 15.45
C ALA A 158 -2.62 8.64 16.73
N LEU A 159 -2.31 9.79 17.33
CA LEU A 159 -3.02 10.32 18.49
C LEU A 159 -4.47 10.68 18.15
N ALA A 160 -4.70 11.26 16.97
CA ALA A 160 -6.04 11.53 16.47
C ALA A 160 -6.87 10.24 16.32
N ASN A 161 -6.28 9.17 15.79
CA ASN A 161 -6.94 7.86 15.70
C ASN A 161 -7.28 7.30 17.09
N LEU A 162 -6.39 7.44 18.08
CA LEU A 162 -6.66 7.01 19.46
C LEU A 162 -7.80 7.81 20.13
N ALA A 163 -8.06 9.04 19.70
CA ALA A 163 -9.18 9.85 20.19
C ALA A 163 -10.55 9.30 19.74
N GLY A 164 -10.61 8.57 18.61
CA GLY A 164 -11.78 7.85 18.12
C GLY A 164 -12.05 8.05 16.63
N THR A 165 -12.71 7.08 15.99
CA THR A 165 -12.93 7.05 14.53
C THR A 165 -13.84 8.15 13.96
N ARG A 166 -14.59 8.86 14.81
CA ARG A 166 -15.61 9.84 14.38
C ARG A 166 -15.02 11.01 13.57
N TYR A 167 -13.76 11.38 13.81
CA TYR A 167 -13.09 12.48 13.13
C TYR A 167 -12.23 12.03 11.94
N VAL A 168 -11.84 10.75 11.92
CA VAL A 168 -10.92 10.16 10.94
C VAL A 168 -11.51 10.24 9.52
N GLY A 169 -12.81 9.96 9.36
CA GLY A 169 -13.47 9.98 8.05
C GLY A 169 -13.55 11.38 7.41
N THR A 170 -13.90 12.40 8.20
CA THR A 170 -13.98 13.78 7.70
C THR A 170 -12.60 14.33 7.34
N VAL A 171 -11.59 14.08 8.18
CA VAL A 171 -10.20 14.46 7.89
C VAL A 171 -9.71 13.78 6.61
N GLN A 172 -10.01 12.50 6.41
CA GLN A 172 -9.66 11.77 5.20
C GLN A 172 -10.30 12.38 3.95
N LEU A 173 -11.58 12.73 4.02
CA LEU A 173 -12.31 13.30 2.87
C LEU A 173 -11.74 14.67 2.49
N VAL A 174 -11.54 15.54 3.48
CA VAL A 174 -10.96 16.88 3.28
C VAL A 174 -9.55 16.76 2.69
N ALA A 175 -8.69 15.92 3.29
CA ALA A 175 -7.35 15.66 2.78
C ALA A 175 -7.37 15.07 1.36
N THR A 176 -8.40 14.30 1.00
CA THR A 176 -8.59 13.76 -0.35
C THR A 176 -8.90 14.83 -1.38
N VAL A 177 -9.82 15.75 -1.09
CA VAL A 177 -10.09 16.86 -2.02
C VAL A 177 -8.86 17.78 -2.15
N LEU A 178 -8.23 18.11 -1.02
CA LEU A 178 -7.05 18.99 -0.97
C LEU A 178 -5.82 18.42 -1.68
N LYS A 179 -5.65 17.09 -1.74
CA LYS A 179 -4.52 16.49 -2.46
C LYS A 179 -4.72 16.41 -3.97
N PHE A 180 -5.96 16.27 -4.45
CA PHE A 180 -6.21 16.14 -5.89
C PHE A 180 -6.04 17.47 -6.65
N ALA A 181 -6.46 18.60 -6.06
CA ALA A 181 -6.40 19.88 -6.77
C ALA A 181 -4.98 20.33 -7.17
N PRO A 182 -3.97 20.37 -6.27
CA PRO A 182 -2.60 20.75 -6.63
C PRO A 182 -1.93 19.70 -7.53
N LEU A 183 -2.29 18.42 -7.35
CA LEU A 183 -1.77 17.33 -8.17
C LEU A 183 -2.23 17.44 -9.62
N LEU A 184 -3.53 17.73 -9.83
CA LEU A 184 -4.10 17.97 -11.14
C LEU A 184 -3.59 19.27 -11.76
N LEU A 185 -3.36 20.32 -10.95
CA LEU A 185 -2.73 21.55 -11.39
C LEU A 185 -1.37 21.26 -12.05
N VAL A 186 -0.49 20.50 -11.39
CA VAL A 186 0.82 20.17 -11.96
C VAL A 186 0.69 19.17 -13.11
N ALA A 187 -0.13 18.12 -12.96
CA ALA A 187 -0.28 17.08 -13.97
C ALA A 187 -0.86 17.60 -15.31
N VAL A 188 -1.74 18.60 -15.28
CA VAL A 188 -2.35 19.16 -16.50
C VAL A 188 -1.78 20.53 -16.82
N GLY A 189 -1.78 21.44 -15.85
CA GLY A 189 -1.28 22.80 -16.00
C GLY A 189 0.22 22.85 -16.29
N GLY A 190 1.01 21.95 -15.68
CA GLY A 190 2.45 21.88 -15.90
C GLY A 190 2.84 21.53 -17.34
N LEU A 191 1.99 20.80 -18.07
CA LEU A 191 2.26 20.44 -19.47
C LEU A 191 2.28 21.65 -20.40
N PHE A 192 1.62 22.76 -20.05
CA PHE A 192 1.64 24.00 -20.84
C PHE A 192 2.96 24.77 -20.72
N PHE A 193 3.77 24.45 -19.71
CA PHE A 193 5.07 25.06 -19.43
C PHE A 193 6.21 24.04 -19.62
N PHE A 194 5.92 22.93 -20.31
CA PHE A 194 6.87 21.84 -20.50
C PHE A 194 8.03 22.27 -21.41
N ASP A 195 9.25 22.09 -20.93
CA ASP A 195 10.48 22.30 -21.70
C ASP A 195 11.22 20.96 -21.89
N PRO A 196 11.32 20.42 -23.12
CA PRO A 196 12.09 19.22 -23.40
C PRO A 196 13.57 19.31 -22.99
N ALA A 197 14.15 20.50 -22.87
CA ALA A 197 15.54 20.69 -22.44
C ALA A 197 15.78 20.30 -20.97
N ASN A 198 14.72 20.28 -20.15
CA ASN A 198 14.80 19.82 -18.76
C ASN A 198 14.89 18.29 -18.64
N LEU A 199 14.50 17.56 -19.69
CA LEU A 199 14.51 16.11 -19.68
C LEU A 199 15.94 15.57 -19.55
N GLY A 200 16.11 14.64 -18.61
CA GLY A 200 17.33 13.87 -18.48
C GLY A 200 17.53 12.89 -19.63
N PRO A 201 18.67 12.19 -19.66
CA PRO A 201 18.89 11.12 -20.63
C PRO A 201 17.80 10.05 -20.52
N PHE A 202 17.58 9.31 -21.62
CA PHE A 202 16.64 8.19 -21.60
C PHE A 202 16.99 7.18 -20.52
N GLN A 203 18.28 6.86 -20.42
CA GLN A 203 18.83 6.01 -19.39
C GLN A 203 19.96 6.76 -18.69
N ALA A 204 19.77 7.09 -17.42
CA ALA A 204 20.74 7.84 -16.61
C ALA A 204 21.68 6.93 -15.80
N THR A 205 21.42 5.62 -15.75
CA THR A 205 22.24 4.63 -15.02
C THR A 205 23.05 3.76 -15.97
N GLY A 206 24.18 3.21 -15.49
CA GLY A 206 24.94 2.19 -16.23
C GLY A 206 24.31 0.79 -16.26
N GLN A 207 23.05 0.65 -15.83
CA GLN A 207 22.35 -0.64 -15.82
C GLN A 207 21.85 -1.01 -17.22
N SER A 208 21.44 -2.26 -17.43
CA SER A 208 20.69 -2.61 -18.64
C SER A 208 19.32 -1.91 -18.66
N PRO A 209 18.69 -1.66 -19.82
CA PRO A 209 17.36 -1.03 -19.89
C PRO A 209 16.32 -1.79 -19.06
N VAL A 210 16.35 -3.12 -19.11
CA VAL A 210 15.48 -3.98 -18.31
C VAL A 210 15.76 -3.82 -16.81
N GLY A 211 17.03 -3.71 -16.41
CA GLY A 211 17.42 -3.47 -15.03
C GLY A 211 16.90 -2.13 -14.51
N ALA A 212 17.08 -1.05 -15.27
CA ALA A 212 16.59 0.28 -14.92
C ALA A 212 15.06 0.33 -14.82
N VAL A 213 14.35 -0.32 -15.76
CA VAL A 213 12.89 -0.45 -15.71
C VAL A 213 12.45 -1.21 -14.45
N SER A 214 13.14 -2.29 -14.09
CA SER A 214 12.82 -3.11 -12.92
C SER A 214 13.02 -2.36 -11.61
N ALA A 215 14.13 -1.64 -11.48
CA ALA A 215 14.44 -0.86 -10.29
C ALA A 215 13.49 0.34 -10.13
N ALA A 216 13.21 1.08 -11.21
CA ALA A 216 12.24 2.17 -11.19
C ALA A 216 10.82 1.66 -10.88
N ALA A 217 10.39 0.55 -11.50
CA ALA A 217 9.08 -0.04 -11.24
C ALA A 217 8.89 -0.46 -9.77
N ALA A 218 9.95 -0.96 -9.12
CA ALA A 218 9.90 -1.30 -7.71
C ALA A 218 9.63 -0.07 -6.83
N ILE A 219 10.31 1.06 -7.08
CA ILE A 219 10.04 2.31 -6.36
C ILE A 219 8.61 2.80 -6.62
N LEU A 220 8.19 2.76 -7.89
CA LEU A 220 6.87 3.23 -8.32
C LEU A 220 5.71 2.37 -7.79
N LEU A 221 5.94 1.10 -7.42
CA LEU A 221 4.88 0.26 -6.84
C LEU A 221 4.31 0.87 -5.56
N PHE A 222 5.14 1.55 -4.78
CA PHE A 222 4.70 2.23 -3.55
C PHE A 222 3.49 3.13 -3.77
N SER A 223 3.41 3.74 -4.95
CA SER A 223 2.34 4.66 -5.32
C SER A 223 1.05 3.93 -5.66
N TYR A 224 1.14 2.65 -6.05
CA TYR A 224 0.00 1.78 -6.37
C TYR A 224 -0.49 0.95 -5.18
N LEU A 225 0.16 1.06 -4.03
CA LEU A 225 -0.34 0.48 -2.78
C LEU A 225 -1.71 1.09 -2.47
N GLY A 226 -2.66 0.23 -2.13
CA GLY A 226 -4.06 0.62 -1.98
C GLY A 226 -4.96 0.11 -3.11
N VAL A 227 -4.42 -0.54 -4.15
CA VAL A 227 -5.21 -1.30 -5.14
C VAL A 227 -6.14 -2.34 -4.48
N GLU A 228 -5.71 -2.92 -3.37
CA GLU A 228 -6.45 -3.87 -2.56
C GLU A 228 -7.54 -3.23 -1.67
N SER A 229 -7.60 -1.89 -1.57
CA SER A 229 -8.43 -1.19 -0.57
C SER A 229 -9.91 -1.55 -0.64
N ALA A 230 -10.48 -1.62 -1.84
CA ALA A 230 -11.88 -2.00 -2.00
C ALA A 230 -12.14 -3.46 -1.59
N ALA A 231 -11.17 -4.36 -1.78
CA ALA A 231 -11.27 -5.76 -1.38
C ALA A 231 -11.14 -5.92 0.14
N VAL A 232 -10.28 -5.13 0.78
CA VAL A 232 -10.15 -5.09 2.24
C VAL A 232 -11.46 -4.64 2.89
N SER A 233 -12.14 -3.64 2.32
CA SER A 233 -13.42 -3.10 2.81
C SER A 233 -14.65 -3.65 2.09
N ALA A 234 -14.58 -4.87 1.53
CA ALA A 234 -15.65 -5.41 0.69
C ALA A 234 -17.04 -5.43 1.37
N GLY A 235 -17.12 -5.70 2.68
CA GLY A 235 -18.40 -5.71 3.42
C GLY A 235 -19.11 -4.35 3.51
N GLU A 236 -18.39 -3.25 3.28
CA GLU A 236 -18.97 -1.88 3.26
C GLU A 236 -19.40 -1.44 1.85
N VAL A 237 -18.99 -2.19 0.82
CA VAL A 237 -19.31 -1.93 -0.59
C VAL A 237 -20.67 -2.50 -0.94
N ARG A 238 -21.51 -1.71 -1.61
CA ARG A 238 -22.79 -2.16 -2.17
C ARG A 238 -22.51 -3.08 -3.36
N ASP A 239 -23.12 -4.27 -3.37
CA ASP A 239 -22.88 -5.30 -4.40
C ASP A 239 -21.37 -5.61 -4.59
N PRO A 240 -20.70 -6.12 -3.54
CA PRO A 240 -19.24 -6.23 -3.51
C PRO A 240 -18.69 -7.15 -4.60
N ALA A 241 -19.41 -8.23 -4.93
CA ALA A 241 -19.04 -9.15 -6.01
C ALA A 241 -18.89 -8.42 -7.36
N ARG A 242 -19.68 -7.37 -7.60
CA ARG A 242 -19.59 -6.60 -8.85
C ARG A 242 -18.74 -5.36 -8.73
N ASN A 243 -18.88 -4.62 -7.63
CA ASN A 243 -18.35 -3.27 -7.52
C ASN A 243 -16.93 -3.20 -6.98
N VAL A 244 -16.45 -4.19 -6.20
CA VAL A 244 -15.06 -4.19 -5.73
C VAL A 244 -14.09 -4.20 -6.91
N GLY A 245 -14.22 -5.16 -7.83
CA GLY A 245 -13.33 -5.24 -8.99
C GLY A 245 -13.40 -4.02 -9.90
N ARG A 246 -14.60 -3.48 -10.14
CA ARG A 246 -14.78 -2.26 -10.95
C ARG A 246 -14.17 -1.04 -10.30
N ALA A 247 -14.41 -0.85 -9.00
CA ALA A 247 -13.84 0.23 -8.23
C ALA A 247 -12.32 0.18 -8.22
N THR A 248 -11.75 -1.03 -8.06
CA THR A 248 -10.31 -1.21 -8.10
C THR A 248 -9.73 -0.81 -9.46
N ILE A 249 -10.27 -1.31 -10.56
CA ILE A 249 -9.76 -1.00 -11.91
C ILE A 249 -9.88 0.50 -12.21
N LEU A 250 -11.05 1.09 -11.97
CA LEU A 250 -11.29 2.51 -12.25
C LEU A 250 -10.42 3.41 -11.37
N GLY A 251 -10.28 3.07 -10.08
CA GLY A 251 -9.47 3.83 -9.13
C GLY A 251 -7.99 3.75 -9.48
N THR A 252 -7.49 2.57 -9.82
CA THR A 252 -6.11 2.36 -10.27
C THR A 252 -5.81 3.09 -11.59
N ALA A 253 -6.71 3.01 -12.58
CA ALA A 253 -6.53 3.70 -13.86
C ALA A 253 -6.56 5.23 -13.69
N GLY A 254 -7.51 5.75 -12.90
CA GLY A 254 -7.61 7.18 -12.62
C GLY A 254 -6.35 7.72 -11.91
N ALA A 255 -5.85 7.01 -10.90
CA ALA A 255 -4.61 7.39 -10.23
C ALA A 255 -3.39 7.30 -11.15
N ALA A 256 -3.29 6.25 -11.98
CA ALA A 256 -2.21 6.08 -12.95
C ALA A 256 -2.10 7.25 -13.92
N VAL A 257 -3.23 7.75 -14.43
CA VAL A 257 -3.26 8.92 -15.33
C VAL A 257 -2.69 10.14 -14.63
N VAL A 258 -3.16 10.44 -13.42
CA VAL A 258 -2.69 11.62 -12.68
C VAL A 258 -1.20 11.50 -12.35
N TYR A 259 -0.74 10.31 -12.00
CA TYR A 259 0.66 10.08 -11.67
C TYR A 259 1.58 10.19 -12.87
N LEU A 260 1.24 9.54 -13.98
CA LEU A 260 2.08 9.56 -15.19
C LEU A 260 2.16 10.97 -15.77
N LEU A 261 1.03 11.68 -15.83
CA LEU A 261 1.00 13.09 -16.25
C LEU A 261 1.76 13.99 -15.25
N GLY A 262 1.56 13.80 -13.96
CA GLY A 262 2.27 14.55 -12.91
C GLY A 262 3.78 14.39 -12.98
N THR A 263 4.27 13.15 -13.06
CA THR A 263 5.71 12.86 -13.20
C THR A 263 6.26 13.42 -14.52
N LEU A 264 5.54 13.25 -15.63
CA LEU A 264 5.94 13.81 -16.92
C LEU A 264 6.04 15.35 -16.87
N SER A 265 5.04 16.03 -16.31
CA SER A 265 5.08 17.49 -16.12
C SER A 265 6.29 17.93 -15.30
N VAL A 266 6.55 17.27 -14.17
CA VAL A 266 7.69 17.59 -13.31
C VAL A 266 9.03 17.41 -14.06
N PHE A 267 9.15 16.34 -14.86
CA PHE A 267 10.35 16.08 -15.67
C PHE A 267 10.59 17.16 -16.73
N GLY A 268 9.54 17.77 -17.27
CA GLY A 268 9.65 18.88 -18.22
C GLY A 268 9.77 20.27 -17.59
N LEU A 269 9.47 20.41 -16.30
CA LEU A 269 9.50 21.69 -15.57
C LEU A 269 10.78 21.89 -14.75
N VAL A 270 11.37 20.81 -14.26
CA VAL A 270 12.55 20.84 -13.40
C VAL A 270 13.69 20.13 -14.11
N SER A 271 14.83 20.81 -14.26
CA SER A 271 16.02 20.21 -14.88
C SER A 271 16.42 18.92 -14.18
N HIS A 272 16.83 17.92 -14.96
CA HIS A 272 17.19 16.59 -14.44
C HIS A 272 18.18 16.64 -13.27
N GLU A 273 19.22 17.48 -13.36
CA GLU A 273 20.23 17.62 -12.31
C GLU A 273 19.61 18.09 -10.98
N LYS A 274 18.71 19.07 -11.03
CA LYS A 274 18.01 19.56 -9.83
C LYS A 274 16.99 18.53 -9.32
N LEU A 275 16.32 17.84 -10.24
CA LEU A 275 15.25 16.91 -9.90
C LEU A 275 15.77 15.68 -9.13
N VAL A 276 16.95 15.17 -9.50
CA VAL A 276 17.59 14.02 -8.83
C VAL A 276 17.87 14.26 -7.34
N SER A 277 18.11 15.51 -6.95
CA SER A 277 18.35 15.92 -5.56
C SER A 277 17.18 16.63 -4.90
N SER A 278 15.99 16.66 -5.53
CA SER A 278 14.85 17.43 -5.03
C SER A 278 14.14 16.69 -3.90
N GLU A 279 13.92 17.39 -2.78
CA GLU A 279 13.09 16.90 -1.67
C GLU A 279 11.61 17.32 -1.78
N ALA A 280 11.28 18.17 -2.77
CA ALA A 280 9.93 18.69 -2.97
C ALA A 280 9.66 18.97 -4.47
N PRO A 281 9.67 17.93 -5.33
CA PRO A 281 9.71 18.12 -6.79
C PRO A 281 8.45 18.77 -7.37
N PHE A 282 7.29 18.61 -6.73
CA PHE A 282 6.08 19.33 -7.16
C PHE A 282 6.13 20.82 -6.79
N THR A 283 6.75 21.18 -5.67
CA THR A 283 7.01 22.58 -5.31
C THR A 283 7.99 23.20 -6.31
N ASP A 284 9.07 22.49 -6.63
CA ASP A 284 10.04 22.94 -7.64
C ASP A 284 9.40 23.16 -9.01
N ALA A 285 8.55 22.22 -9.44
CA ALA A 285 7.83 22.33 -10.70
C ALA A 285 6.90 23.56 -10.72
N VAL A 286 6.16 23.83 -9.64
CA VAL A 286 5.28 25.01 -9.57
C VAL A 286 6.09 26.30 -9.48
N ASN A 287 7.22 26.32 -8.78
CA ASN A 287 8.12 27.46 -8.80
C ASN A 287 8.59 27.74 -10.23
N ALA A 288 8.98 26.71 -11.00
CA ALA A 288 9.37 26.88 -12.40
C ALA A 288 8.24 27.47 -13.28
N MET A 289 6.97 27.15 -13.00
CA MET A 289 5.82 27.70 -13.74
C MET A 289 5.54 29.18 -13.45
N PHE A 290 5.75 29.64 -12.20
CA PHE A 290 5.31 30.96 -11.74
C PHE A 290 6.46 31.93 -11.40
N SER A 291 7.72 31.51 -11.52
CA SER A 291 8.87 32.40 -11.37
C SER A 291 9.06 33.24 -12.64
N ALA A 292 8.78 34.55 -12.55
CA ALA A 292 8.88 35.48 -13.67
C ALA A 292 10.32 35.69 -14.21
N ASP A 293 11.36 35.40 -13.40
CA ASP A 293 12.76 35.76 -13.72
C ASP A 293 13.75 34.57 -13.68
N GLY A 294 13.28 33.32 -13.64
CA GLY A 294 14.18 32.13 -13.56
C GLY A 294 14.98 32.02 -12.25
N GLY A 295 14.67 32.83 -11.24
CA GLY A 295 15.32 32.81 -9.93
C GLY A 295 14.88 31.63 -9.04
N ALA A 296 15.84 31.10 -8.28
CA ALA A 296 15.67 29.99 -7.34
C ALA A 296 14.87 30.33 -6.05
N GLY A 297 14.11 31.43 -6.04
CA GLY A 297 13.29 31.85 -4.89
C GLY A 297 11.94 31.13 -4.85
N GLY A 298 11.43 30.89 -3.64
CA GLY A 298 10.10 30.28 -3.45
C GLY A 298 8.97 31.17 -3.98
N THR A 299 8.05 30.61 -4.76
CA THR A 299 6.85 31.30 -5.23
C THR A 299 5.66 31.05 -4.29
N TRP A 300 4.65 31.92 -4.33
CA TRP A 300 3.39 31.69 -3.62
C TRP A 300 2.75 30.36 -4.00
N GLY A 301 2.88 29.95 -5.28
CA GLY A 301 2.38 28.69 -5.80
C GLY A 301 3.12 27.49 -5.22
N GLY A 302 4.45 27.56 -5.15
CA GLY A 302 5.28 26.54 -4.52
C GLY A 302 4.92 26.34 -3.05
N THR A 303 4.79 27.42 -2.28
CA THR A 303 4.36 27.37 -0.87
C THR A 303 2.98 26.73 -0.72
N LEU A 304 2.02 27.07 -1.60
CA LEU A 304 0.69 26.48 -1.58
C LEU A 304 0.73 24.96 -1.85
N VAL A 305 1.53 24.52 -2.82
CA VAL A 305 1.71 23.09 -3.11
C VAL A 305 2.40 22.37 -1.96
N ALA A 306 3.40 22.99 -1.31
CA ALA A 306 4.04 22.41 -0.15
C ALA A 306 3.07 22.21 1.02
N CYS A 307 2.25 23.21 1.34
CA CYS A 307 1.17 23.08 2.31
C CYS A 307 0.20 21.94 1.95
N ALA A 308 -0.22 21.86 0.69
CA ALA A 308 -1.14 20.82 0.24
C ALA A 308 -0.51 19.42 0.28
N ALA A 309 0.77 19.27 -0.04
CA ALA A 309 1.52 18.02 0.05
C ALA A 309 1.62 17.53 1.51
N VAL A 310 1.94 18.42 2.46
CA VAL A 310 1.98 18.09 3.89
C VAL A 310 0.60 17.67 4.40
N ILE A 311 -0.46 18.40 4.04
CA ILE A 311 -1.85 18.04 4.40
C ILE A 311 -2.23 16.68 3.79
N SER A 312 -1.85 16.42 2.53
CA SER A 312 -2.06 15.15 1.85
C SER A 312 -1.39 13.99 2.59
N MET A 313 -0.12 14.16 2.98
CA MET A 313 0.66 13.16 3.69
C MET A 313 0.11 12.88 5.08
N LEU A 314 -0.31 13.91 5.83
CA LEU A 314 -1.02 13.75 7.11
C LEU A 314 -2.34 12.97 6.94
N GLY A 315 -3.10 13.26 5.88
CA GLY A 315 -4.29 12.50 5.51
C GLY A 315 -3.97 11.04 5.17
N ALA A 316 -2.94 10.79 4.37
CA ALA A 316 -2.50 9.43 4.05
C ALA A 316 -2.07 8.66 5.30
N LEU A 317 -1.27 9.27 6.18
CA LEU A 317 -0.85 8.69 7.46
C LEU A 317 -2.03 8.35 8.37
N ASN A 318 -3.06 9.20 8.40
CA ASN A 318 -4.29 8.93 9.14
C ASN A 318 -4.99 7.65 8.65
N GLY A 319 -5.14 7.47 7.34
CA GLY A 319 -5.73 6.26 6.75
C GLY A 319 -4.86 5.02 6.97
N TRP A 320 -3.56 5.10 6.69
CA TRP A 320 -2.63 3.98 6.84
C TRP A 320 -2.48 3.53 8.28
N THR A 321 -2.49 4.45 9.25
CA THR A 321 -2.49 4.12 10.69
C THR A 321 -3.76 3.39 11.12
N LEU A 322 -4.91 3.72 10.54
CA LEU A 322 -6.14 2.97 10.81
C LEU A 322 -6.06 1.56 10.21
N LEU A 323 -5.60 1.44 8.97
CA LEU A 323 -5.43 0.15 8.28
C LEU A 323 -4.43 -0.77 9.00
N SER A 324 -3.33 -0.19 9.50
CA SER A 324 -2.32 -0.91 10.26
C SER A 324 -2.85 -1.43 11.59
N ALA A 325 -3.87 -0.81 12.17
CA ALA A 325 -4.52 -1.28 13.38
C ALA A 325 -5.60 -2.34 13.10
N GLN A 326 -6.34 -2.21 11.99
CA GLN A 326 -7.44 -3.12 11.63
C GLN A 326 -6.94 -4.49 11.17
N THR A 327 -5.81 -4.56 10.46
CA THR A 327 -5.29 -5.84 9.92
C THR A 327 -4.89 -6.82 11.04
N PRO A 328 -4.05 -6.43 12.03
CA PRO A 328 -3.76 -7.28 13.18
C PRO A 328 -5.01 -7.58 14.01
N TYR A 329 -5.95 -6.64 14.13
CA TYR A 329 -7.22 -6.85 14.84
C TYR A 329 -8.05 -7.96 14.19
N ALA A 330 -8.22 -7.94 12.86
CA ALA A 330 -8.96 -8.98 12.15
C ALA A 330 -8.30 -10.35 12.33
N ALA A 331 -6.97 -10.42 12.14
CA ALA A 331 -6.23 -11.65 12.35
C ALA A 331 -6.25 -12.12 13.83
N ALA A 332 -6.34 -11.21 14.80
CA ALA A 332 -6.45 -11.52 16.22
C ALA A 332 -7.82 -12.10 16.57
N ARG A 333 -8.91 -11.60 15.97
CA ARG A 333 -10.26 -12.19 16.11
C ARG A 333 -10.32 -13.62 15.60
N ASP A 334 -9.54 -13.91 14.56
CA ASP A 334 -9.38 -15.27 14.01
C ASP A 334 -8.38 -16.13 14.79
N GLY A 335 -7.83 -15.61 15.90
CA GLY A 335 -6.88 -16.33 16.77
C GLY A 335 -5.48 -16.49 16.18
N LEU A 336 -5.16 -15.77 15.11
CA LEU A 336 -3.87 -15.82 14.40
C LEU A 336 -2.87 -14.77 14.88
N PHE A 337 -3.32 -13.74 15.60
CA PHE A 337 -2.48 -12.70 16.21
C PHE A 337 -2.63 -12.66 17.74
N PRO A 338 -1.68 -12.04 18.46
CA PRO A 338 -1.78 -11.91 19.92
C PRO A 338 -3.07 -11.19 20.36
N LYS A 339 -3.72 -11.72 21.40
CA LYS A 339 -5.02 -11.21 21.91
C LYS A 339 -5.05 -9.71 22.21
N VAL A 340 -3.91 -9.10 22.53
CA VAL A 340 -3.82 -7.65 22.79
C VAL A 340 -4.29 -6.80 21.60
N PHE A 341 -4.19 -7.31 20.37
CA PHE A 341 -4.64 -6.63 19.15
C PHE A 341 -6.15 -6.72 18.93
N GLU A 342 -6.87 -7.58 19.66
CA GLU A 342 -8.33 -7.75 19.57
C GLU A 342 -9.08 -6.64 20.32
N THR A 343 -8.46 -5.99 21.31
CA THR A 343 -9.16 -5.02 22.17
C THR A 343 -9.37 -3.68 21.47
N LYS A 344 -10.64 -3.29 21.30
CA LYS A 344 -11.03 -1.96 20.84
C LYS A 344 -11.36 -1.02 22.00
N LYS A 345 -10.92 0.23 21.90
CA LYS A 345 -11.37 1.34 22.75
C LYS A 345 -11.85 2.47 21.83
N ARG A 346 -13.04 3.02 22.09
CA ARG A 346 -13.64 4.07 21.23
C ARG A 346 -13.69 3.71 19.74
N GLY A 347 -13.91 2.42 19.44
CA GLY A 347 -14.00 1.89 18.08
C GLY A 347 -12.67 1.57 17.38
N VAL A 348 -11.51 1.82 18.02
CA VAL A 348 -10.18 1.63 17.42
C VAL A 348 -9.37 0.56 18.15
N PRO A 349 -8.64 -0.34 17.45
CA PRO A 349 -7.69 -1.27 18.06
C PRO A 349 -6.45 -0.52 18.60
N VAL A 350 -6.44 -0.20 19.90
CA VAL A 350 -5.43 0.68 20.51
C VAL A 350 -4.03 0.12 20.39
N ALA A 351 -3.86 -1.18 20.67
CA ALA A 351 -2.55 -1.84 20.55
C ALA A 351 -2.02 -1.83 19.11
N GLY A 352 -2.92 -1.99 18.13
CA GLY A 352 -2.58 -1.90 16.70
C GLY A 352 -1.99 -0.54 16.34
N VAL A 353 -2.63 0.54 16.78
CA VAL A 353 -2.14 1.92 16.54
C VAL A 353 -0.81 2.16 17.25
N LEU A 354 -0.72 1.87 18.54
CA LEU A 354 0.47 2.16 19.34
C LEU A 354 1.69 1.37 18.88
N VAL A 355 1.55 0.07 18.65
CA VAL A 355 2.69 -0.77 18.20
C VAL A 355 3.14 -0.34 16.81
N THR A 356 2.20 -0.03 15.89
CA THR A 356 2.54 0.52 14.57
C THR A 356 3.33 1.83 14.70
N ALA A 357 2.83 2.79 15.49
CA ALA A 357 3.46 4.10 15.65
C ALA A 357 4.86 3.98 16.28
N VAL A 358 5.04 3.08 17.25
CA VAL A 358 6.34 2.82 17.89
C VAL A 358 7.32 2.18 16.90
N LEU A 359 6.89 1.17 16.14
CA LEU A 359 7.75 0.53 15.12
C LEU A 359 8.15 1.51 14.02
N ALA A 360 7.20 2.29 13.51
CA ALA A 360 7.46 3.34 12.53
C ALA A 360 8.39 4.44 13.08
N SER A 361 8.27 4.81 14.36
CA SER A 361 9.18 5.73 15.04
C SER A 361 10.60 5.17 15.13
N GLY A 362 10.73 3.89 15.53
CA GLY A 362 12.03 3.22 15.59
C GLY A 362 12.73 3.20 14.23
N LEU A 363 11.99 2.91 13.17
CA LEU A 363 12.52 2.92 11.80
C LEU A 363 12.86 4.34 11.33
N THR A 364 12.03 5.33 11.67
CA THR A 364 12.31 6.76 11.38
C THR A 364 13.63 7.20 12.04
N ILE A 365 13.79 6.91 13.34
CA ILE A 365 15.00 7.25 14.09
C ILE A 365 16.22 6.53 13.50
N TYR A 366 16.11 5.23 13.24
CA TYR A 366 17.18 4.45 12.62
C TYR A 366 17.64 5.09 11.32
N ASN A 367 16.71 5.49 10.46
CA ASN A 367 17.06 6.07 9.17
C ASN A 367 17.74 7.44 9.28
N TYR A 368 17.27 8.33 10.16
CA TYR A 368 17.90 9.66 10.31
C TYR A 368 19.23 9.62 11.07
N THR A 369 19.51 8.57 11.85
CA THR A 369 20.73 8.46 12.68
C THR A 369 21.80 7.55 12.11
N LEU A 370 21.39 6.41 11.52
CA LEU A 370 22.26 5.33 11.06
C LEU A 370 22.04 5.01 9.57
N GLY A 371 21.03 5.61 8.94
CA GLY A 371 20.72 5.41 7.52
C GLY A 371 21.70 6.13 6.59
N SER A 372 21.84 5.58 5.40
CA SER A 372 22.49 6.24 4.27
C SER A 372 21.56 7.31 3.68
N ASP A 373 22.11 8.18 2.84
CA ASP A 373 21.31 9.10 2.03
C ASP A 373 20.35 8.29 1.14
N GLY A 374 19.13 8.79 0.91
CA GLY A 374 18.05 8.03 0.23
C GLY A 374 17.14 7.21 1.17
N VAL A 375 16.86 7.76 2.36
CA VAL A 375 16.01 7.13 3.39
C VAL A 375 14.63 6.74 2.83
N PHE A 376 14.03 7.62 2.02
CA PHE A 376 12.71 7.38 1.46
C PHE A 376 12.70 6.16 0.54
N GLU A 377 13.69 6.04 -0.35
CA GLU A 377 13.83 4.93 -1.31
C GLU A 377 13.99 3.59 -0.59
N VAL A 378 14.83 3.52 0.45
CA VAL A 378 15.02 2.30 1.24
C VAL A 378 13.70 1.83 1.85
N LEU A 379 12.97 2.75 2.48
CA LEU A 379 11.66 2.46 3.07
C LEU A 379 10.64 2.00 2.03
N VAL A 380 10.63 2.66 0.88
CA VAL A 380 9.78 2.34 -0.26
C VAL A 380 10.07 0.95 -0.83
N LEU A 381 11.33 0.56 -0.97
CA LEU A 381 11.71 -0.76 -1.50
C LEU A 381 11.35 -1.89 -0.53
N VAL A 382 11.55 -1.71 0.78
CA VAL A 382 11.09 -2.67 1.80
C VAL A 382 9.57 -2.79 1.80
N THR A 383 8.87 -1.66 1.67
CA THR A 383 7.41 -1.63 1.57
C THR A 383 6.93 -2.39 0.32
N THR A 384 7.58 -2.16 -0.81
CA THR A 384 7.31 -2.82 -2.09
C THR A 384 7.40 -4.33 -1.96
N PHE A 385 8.52 -4.83 -1.42
CA PHE A 385 8.68 -6.27 -1.18
C PHE A 385 7.58 -6.81 -0.26
N THR A 386 7.36 -6.18 0.91
CA THR A 386 6.37 -6.69 1.88
C THR A 386 4.93 -6.65 1.34
N ALA A 387 4.60 -5.68 0.48
CA ALA A 387 3.31 -5.61 -0.21
C ALA A 387 3.14 -6.69 -1.30
N THR A 388 4.22 -7.10 -1.97
CA THR A 388 4.12 -8.17 -2.98
C THR A 388 3.75 -9.53 -2.37
N VAL A 389 4.08 -9.80 -1.10
CA VAL A 389 3.74 -11.07 -0.43
C VAL A 389 2.21 -11.35 -0.40
N PRO A 390 1.34 -10.46 0.12
CA PRO A 390 -0.10 -10.66 0.05
C PRO A 390 -0.62 -10.69 -1.40
N TYR A 391 0.02 -9.98 -2.34
CA TYR A 391 -0.36 -10.02 -3.76
C TYR A 391 -0.05 -11.36 -4.41
N LEU A 392 1.11 -11.94 -4.10
CA LEU A 392 1.51 -13.27 -4.53
C LEU A 392 0.58 -14.34 -3.95
N LEU A 393 0.25 -14.23 -2.67
CA LEU A 393 -0.69 -15.15 -2.02
C LEU A 393 -2.09 -15.03 -2.61
N ALA A 394 -2.57 -13.81 -2.92
CA ALA A 394 -3.86 -13.61 -3.55
C ALA A 394 -3.91 -14.14 -4.99
N THR A 395 -2.89 -13.86 -5.80
CA THR A 395 -2.80 -14.39 -7.17
C THR A 395 -2.63 -15.91 -7.20
N ALA A 396 -1.85 -16.47 -6.27
CA ALA A 396 -1.76 -17.92 -6.08
C ALA A 396 -3.10 -18.53 -5.61
N ALA A 397 -3.84 -17.86 -4.72
CA ALA A 397 -5.16 -18.30 -4.29
C ALA A 397 -6.14 -18.32 -5.49
N GLN A 398 -6.08 -17.32 -6.37
CA GLN A 398 -6.86 -17.31 -7.60
C GLN A 398 -6.54 -18.50 -8.49
N ILE A 399 -5.26 -18.84 -8.68
CA ILE A 399 -4.81 -20.02 -9.44
C ILE A 399 -5.30 -21.30 -8.76
N TYR A 400 -5.15 -21.42 -7.44
CA TYR A 400 -5.63 -22.55 -6.66
C TYR A 400 -7.12 -22.81 -6.89
N PHE A 401 -7.97 -21.79 -6.80
CA PHE A 401 -9.42 -21.93 -7.04
C PHE A 401 -9.78 -22.29 -8.48
N LEU A 402 -8.94 -21.91 -9.46
CA LEU A 402 -9.14 -22.31 -10.86
C LEU A 402 -8.75 -23.78 -11.07
N LEU A 403 -7.70 -24.27 -10.40
CA LEU A 403 -7.20 -25.65 -10.51
C LEU A 403 -8.00 -26.65 -9.67
N SER A 404 -8.50 -26.25 -8.50
CA SER A 404 -9.22 -27.14 -7.57
C SER A 404 -10.65 -27.48 -8.02
N GLY A 405 -11.15 -26.85 -9.09
CA GLY A 405 -12.48 -27.12 -9.61
C GLY A 405 -13.63 -26.68 -8.69
N GLN A 406 -13.35 -25.99 -7.57
CA GLN A 406 -14.36 -25.44 -6.64
C GLN A 406 -15.18 -24.27 -7.22
N SER A 407 -15.19 -24.10 -8.54
CA SER A 407 -15.90 -23.01 -9.20
C SER A 407 -17.14 -23.52 -9.91
N GLU A 408 -18.27 -22.90 -9.59
CA GLU A 408 -19.50 -22.93 -10.38
C GLU A 408 -19.16 -22.85 -11.89
N ARG A 409 -19.58 -23.86 -12.66
CA ARG A 409 -19.57 -23.96 -14.15
C ARG A 409 -18.92 -22.76 -14.89
N VAL A 410 -17.61 -22.60 -14.77
CA VAL A 410 -16.88 -21.58 -15.52
C VAL A 410 -16.72 -22.08 -16.96
N HIS A 411 -17.24 -21.35 -17.93
CA HIS A 411 -17.06 -21.68 -19.34
C HIS A 411 -15.56 -21.74 -19.67
N ARG A 412 -15.10 -22.74 -20.44
CA ARG A 412 -13.66 -22.99 -20.72
C ARG A 412 -12.88 -21.73 -21.14
N GLY A 413 -13.46 -20.85 -21.95
CA GLY A 413 -12.82 -19.59 -22.36
C GLY A 413 -12.60 -18.59 -21.22
N ARG A 414 -13.49 -18.55 -20.22
CA ARG A 414 -13.30 -17.72 -19.01
C ARG A 414 -12.23 -18.31 -18.09
N LEU A 415 -12.13 -19.64 -18.00
CA LEU A 415 -11.08 -20.32 -17.21
C LEU A 415 -9.68 -20.00 -17.75
N VAL A 416 -9.46 -20.11 -19.06
CA VAL A 416 -8.16 -19.81 -19.68
C VAL A 416 -7.80 -18.34 -19.49
N ARG A 417 -8.74 -17.42 -19.77
CA ARG A 417 -8.52 -15.98 -19.55
C ARG A 417 -8.14 -15.67 -18.10
N ASP A 418 -8.87 -16.23 -17.14
CA ASP A 418 -8.65 -15.95 -15.73
C ASP A 418 -7.34 -16.58 -15.22
N GLY A 419 -6.96 -17.73 -15.77
CA GLY A 419 -5.67 -18.37 -15.51
C GLY A 419 -4.50 -17.56 -16.05
N VAL A 420 -4.59 -17.07 -17.29
CA VAL A 420 -3.56 -16.20 -17.88
C VAL A 420 -3.44 -14.90 -17.09
N LEU A 421 -4.55 -14.26 -16.74
CA LEU A 421 -4.53 -13.04 -15.92
C LEU A 421 -3.89 -13.26 -14.55
N ALA A 422 -4.24 -14.36 -13.87
CA ALA A 422 -3.65 -14.69 -12.58
C ALA A 422 -2.14 -15.02 -12.69
N GLY A 423 -1.74 -15.74 -13.73
CA GLY A 423 -0.33 -16.03 -14.02
C GLY A 423 0.49 -14.78 -14.33
N LEU A 424 -0.06 -13.86 -15.13
CA LEU A 424 0.58 -12.57 -15.43
C LEU A 424 0.72 -11.71 -14.17
N ALA A 425 -0.32 -11.62 -13.34
CA ALA A 425 -0.28 -10.85 -12.09
C ALA A 425 0.70 -11.47 -11.07
N PHE A 426 0.80 -12.80 -11.03
CA PHE A 426 1.80 -13.50 -10.21
C PHE A 426 3.22 -13.22 -10.70
N ALA A 427 3.47 -13.36 -12.01
CA ALA A 427 4.76 -13.07 -12.63
C ALA A 427 5.18 -11.59 -12.44
N PHE A 428 4.22 -10.67 -12.56
CA PHE A 428 4.43 -9.25 -12.28
C PHE A 428 4.83 -9.01 -10.81
N SER A 429 4.14 -9.64 -9.86
CA SER A 429 4.48 -9.53 -8.44
C SER A 429 5.86 -10.12 -8.14
N MET A 430 6.25 -11.23 -8.78
CA MET A 430 7.60 -11.80 -8.73
C MET A 430 8.66 -10.88 -9.33
N TRP A 431 8.36 -10.25 -10.47
CA TRP A 431 9.26 -9.29 -11.09
C TRP A 431 9.55 -8.09 -10.18
N LEU A 432 8.54 -7.60 -9.44
CA LEU A 432 8.70 -6.54 -8.46
C LEU A 432 9.55 -6.95 -7.25
N VAL A 433 9.48 -8.21 -6.81
CA VAL A 433 10.39 -8.76 -5.80
C VAL A 433 11.84 -8.66 -6.29
N ALA A 434 12.10 -9.06 -7.54
CA ALA A 434 13.43 -8.94 -8.13
C ALA A 434 13.88 -7.46 -8.27
N GLY A 435 12.98 -6.58 -8.70
CA GLY A 435 13.24 -5.14 -8.83
C GLY A 435 13.50 -4.42 -7.50
N SER A 436 12.95 -4.93 -6.39
CA SER A 436 13.14 -4.34 -5.06
C SER A 436 14.59 -4.39 -4.57
N GLY A 437 15.40 -5.27 -5.17
CA GLY A 437 16.81 -5.42 -4.85
C GLY A 437 17.08 -6.27 -3.59
N TYR A 438 18.29 -6.81 -3.52
CA TYR A 438 18.68 -7.78 -2.49
C TYR A 438 18.50 -7.26 -1.07
N ALA A 439 18.89 -6.00 -0.80
CA ALA A 439 18.82 -5.44 0.54
C ALA A 439 17.37 -5.37 1.07
N ALA A 440 16.43 -4.89 0.26
CA ALA A 440 15.02 -4.79 0.64
C ALA A 440 14.38 -6.17 0.83
N VAL A 441 14.67 -7.12 -0.06
CA VAL A 441 14.22 -8.51 0.06
C VAL A 441 14.78 -9.15 1.34
N TYR A 442 16.08 -8.98 1.60
CA TYR A 442 16.72 -9.50 2.80
C TYR A 442 16.08 -8.95 4.08
N GLN A 443 15.96 -7.62 4.20
CA GLN A 443 15.33 -6.96 5.35
C GLN A 443 13.87 -7.39 5.52
N GLY A 444 13.11 -7.43 4.43
CA GLY A 444 11.72 -7.86 4.44
C GLY A 444 11.56 -9.31 4.89
N VAL A 445 12.40 -10.23 4.40
CA VAL A 445 12.39 -11.64 4.81
C VAL A 445 12.71 -11.78 6.30
N LEU A 446 13.65 -11.00 6.85
CA LEU A 446 13.92 -10.99 8.29
C LEU A 446 12.67 -10.59 9.10
N PHE A 447 11.94 -9.56 8.66
CA PHE A 447 10.69 -9.17 9.31
C PHE A 447 9.60 -10.25 9.19
N LEU A 448 9.54 -10.98 8.08
CA LEU A 448 8.63 -12.13 7.93
C LEU A 448 9.01 -13.28 8.86
N PHE A 449 10.30 -13.60 9.01
CA PHE A 449 10.78 -14.64 9.92
C PHE A 449 10.50 -14.32 11.39
N ALA A 450 10.57 -13.04 11.79
CA ALA A 450 10.11 -12.63 13.12
C ALA A 450 8.62 -13.00 13.34
N GLY A 451 7.79 -12.88 12.30
CA GLY A 451 6.39 -13.30 12.33
C GLY A 451 6.21 -14.80 12.50
N VAL A 452 7.08 -15.63 11.90
CA VAL A 452 7.02 -17.09 12.05
C VAL A 452 7.18 -17.50 13.53
N LEU A 453 8.06 -16.84 14.27
CA LEU A 453 8.21 -17.07 15.72
C LEU A 453 6.95 -16.72 16.49
N VAL A 454 6.28 -15.61 16.14
CA VAL A 454 4.99 -15.22 16.72
C VAL A 454 3.92 -16.25 16.41
N TYR A 455 3.82 -16.71 15.16
CA TYR A 455 2.87 -17.75 14.77
C TYR A 455 3.11 -19.07 15.51
N ALA A 456 4.36 -19.49 15.65
CA ALA A 456 4.72 -20.70 16.41
C ALA A 456 4.26 -20.59 17.88
N ALA A 457 4.52 -19.45 18.54
CA ALA A 457 4.07 -19.21 19.90
C ALA A 457 2.54 -19.20 20.03
N MET A 458 1.84 -18.62 19.05
CA MET A 458 0.38 -18.58 19.00
C MET A 458 -0.23 -19.98 18.77
N SER A 459 0.33 -20.74 17.84
CA SER A 459 -0.09 -22.12 17.53
C SER A 459 0.09 -23.04 18.74
N ALA A 460 1.24 -22.93 19.44
CA ALA A 460 1.49 -23.68 20.68
C ALA A 460 0.47 -23.36 21.79
N ARG A 461 0.07 -22.09 21.93
CA ARG A 461 -0.96 -21.67 22.89
C ARG A 461 -2.34 -22.23 22.53
N LYS A 462 -2.73 -22.20 21.24
CA LYS A 462 -3.99 -22.77 20.74
C LYS A 462 -4.08 -24.28 21.01
N HIS A 463 -2.99 -25.00 20.75
CA HIS A 463 -2.90 -26.45 21.00
C HIS A 463 -3.05 -26.80 22.50
N ARG A 464 -2.41 -26.03 23.39
CA ARG A 464 -2.54 -26.21 24.86
C ARG A 464 -3.93 -25.90 25.38
N ALA A 465 -4.61 -24.91 24.80
CA ALA A 465 -5.98 -24.57 25.18
C ALA A 465 -6.97 -25.68 24.77
N GLY A 466 -6.80 -26.27 23.57
CA GLY A 466 -7.62 -27.39 23.11
C GLY A 466 -7.55 -28.62 24.03
N HIS A 467 -6.35 -28.96 24.51
CA HIS A 467 -6.15 -30.10 25.42
C HIS A 467 -6.79 -29.91 26.80
N ARG A 468 -6.96 -28.66 27.26
CA ARG A 468 -7.61 -28.34 28.56
C ARG A 468 -9.15 -28.37 28.50
N VAL A 469 -9.73 -28.41 27.30
CA VAL A 469 -11.19 -28.48 27.11
C VAL A 469 -11.64 -29.93 26.91
N THR A 470 -10.72 -30.81 26.48
CA THR A 470 -10.97 -32.24 26.26
C THR A 470 -10.55 -33.14 27.42
N ALA A 471 -9.83 -32.60 28.40
CA ALA A 471 -9.48 -33.25 29.67
C ALA A 471 -10.31 -32.65 30.79
#